data_AF-A0A1Q6RVK5-F1
#
_entry.id   AF-A0A1Q6RVK5-F1
#
_cell.length_a   1.000
_cell.length_b   1.000
_cell.length_c   1.000
_cell.angle_alpha   90.00
_cell.angle_beta   90.00
_cell.angle_gamma   90.00
#
_symmetry.space_group_name_H-M   'P 1'
#
loop_
_entity.id
_entity.type
_entity.pdbx_description
1 polymer ?
#
loop_
_entity_poly.entity_id
_entity_poly.type
_entity_poly.pdbx_seq_one_letter_code
_entity_poly.pdbx_strand_id
1 'polypeptide(L)'
;MTGAEKYLRSLVDQNEYITNMIRRKEELIERSKTIKTVDTSIERVQTSHNTDRICDITTEIAALEQEIEEEDAKLWKSIYEFKQLMNNVHDIAYIRVLNQIYFLFHTPERAAQELKRSRAWIYTKHEEAVKAFEQGNEEFLNRWVIEQMNNSEQIEQLMNRLYEIQQKKQQVEDEESEIKATLLETMKKEQIEKLENVKIKINYIDKSYRRTVNGKLLRELYPDAFRECTNRSEVQPHLRVQMVSA
;
A
#
# COMPACT_ATOMS: atom_id res chain seq x y z
N MET A 1 -4.21 -4.46 2.44
CA MET A 1 -4.19 -3.00 2.36
C MET A 1 -3.65 -2.63 1.00
N THR A 2 -4.51 -2.17 0.09
CA THR A 2 -4.16 -1.82 -1.29
C THR A 2 -3.45 -0.46 -1.37
N GLY A 3 -2.95 -0.08 -2.56
CA GLY A 3 -2.30 1.23 -2.75
C GLY A 3 -3.25 2.39 -2.46
N ALA A 4 -4.50 2.28 -2.92
CA ALA A 4 -5.54 3.26 -2.63
C ALA A 4 -5.86 3.37 -1.14
N GLU A 5 -5.99 2.24 -0.43
CA GLU A 5 -6.26 2.25 1.01
C GLU A 5 -5.14 2.94 1.79
N LYS A 6 -3.87 2.71 1.41
CA LYS A 6 -2.72 3.38 2.04
C LYS A 6 -2.71 4.89 1.79
N TYR A 7 -2.93 5.31 0.54
CA TYR A 7 -2.98 6.74 0.16
C TYR A 7 -4.12 7.47 0.87
N LEU A 8 -5.33 6.91 0.81
CA LEU A 8 -6.49 7.55 1.45
C LEU A 8 -6.35 7.59 2.98
N ARG A 9 -5.73 6.56 3.57
CA ARG A 9 -5.41 6.54 4.99
C ARG A 9 -4.38 7.62 5.36
N SER A 10 -3.36 7.86 4.53
CA SER A 10 -2.36 8.89 4.85
C SER A 10 -2.95 10.30 4.95
N LEU A 11 -4.01 10.61 4.18
CA LEU A 11 -4.74 11.88 4.32
C LEU A 11 -5.38 12.01 5.72
N VAL A 12 -6.00 10.93 6.21
CA VAL A 12 -6.61 10.90 7.54
C VAL A 12 -5.54 11.01 8.61
N ASP A 13 -4.43 10.28 8.48
CA ASP A 13 -3.33 10.30 9.45
C ASP A 13 -2.68 11.69 9.53
N GLN A 14 -2.52 12.40 8.40
CA GLN A 14 -2.05 13.80 8.37
C GLN A 14 -3.01 14.72 9.14
N ASN A 15 -4.31 14.63 8.89
CA ASN A 15 -5.31 15.44 9.59
C ASN A 15 -5.37 15.12 11.10
N GLU A 16 -5.26 13.84 11.47
CA GLU A 16 -5.17 13.41 12.87
C GLU A 16 -3.91 13.96 13.56
N TYR A 17 -2.77 13.95 12.87
CA TYR A 17 -1.52 14.54 13.37
C TYR A 17 -1.68 16.04 13.67
N ILE A 18 -2.21 16.81 12.73
CA ILE A 18 -2.48 18.24 12.89
C ILE A 18 -3.47 18.50 14.03
N THR A 19 -4.56 17.72 14.10
CA THR A 19 -5.55 17.85 15.18
C THR A 19 -4.92 17.61 16.55
N ASN A 20 -4.00 16.65 16.67
CA ASN A 20 -3.26 16.40 17.89
C ASN A 20 -2.31 17.54 18.26
N MET A 21 -1.64 18.16 17.27
CA MET A 21 -0.79 19.33 17.50
C MET A 21 -1.62 20.54 17.98
N ILE A 22 -2.78 20.79 17.37
CA ILE A 22 -3.70 21.86 17.80
C ILE A 22 -4.13 21.63 19.25
N ARG A 23 -4.53 20.41 19.61
CA ARG A 23 -4.89 20.04 20.99
C ARG A 23 -3.73 20.28 21.96
N ARG A 24 -2.50 19.91 21.55
CA ARG A 24 -1.29 20.15 22.36
C ARG A 24 -1.05 21.65 22.56
N LYS A 25 -1.24 22.47 21.53
CA LYS A 25 -1.14 23.93 21.63
C LYS A 25 -2.15 24.49 22.64
N GLU A 26 -3.40 24.03 22.60
CA GLU A 26 -4.45 24.44 23.54
C GLU A 26 -4.09 24.08 25.00
N GLU A 27 -3.53 22.90 25.23
CA GLU A 27 -3.03 22.50 26.56
C GLU A 27 -1.93 23.45 27.08
N LEU A 28 -1.00 23.85 26.22
CA LEU A 28 0.07 24.79 26.58
C LEU A 28 -0.47 26.19 26.88
N ILE A 29 -1.44 26.66 26.09
CA ILE A 29 -2.14 27.93 26.35
C ILE A 29 -2.81 27.88 27.72
N GLU A 30 -3.50 26.80 28.07
CA GLU A 30 -4.18 26.69 29.37
C GLU A 30 -3.20 26.62 30.55
N ARG A 31 -2.07 25.90 30.39
CA ARG A 31 -0.98 25.90 31.37
C ARG A 31 -0.40 27.29 31.58
N SER A 32 -0.24 28.07 30.51
CA SER A 32 0.27 29.45 30.59
C SER A 32 -0.64 30.38 31.42
N LYS A 33 -1.97 30.21 31.32
CA LYS A 33 -2.95 30.99 32.10
C LYS A 33 -2.86 30.65 33.58
N THR A 34 -2.70 29.37 33.91
CA THR A 34 -2.62 28.89 35.30
C THR A 34 -1.37 29.44 36.02
N ILE A 35 -0.24 29.58 35.32
CA ILE A 35 1.00 30.16 35.89
C ILE A 35 0.80 31.63 36.31
N LYS A 36 -0.07 32.39 35.61
CA LYS A 36 -0.37 33.78 35.96
C LYS A 36 -1.22 33.94 37.23
N THR A 37 -1.87 32.88 37.72
CA THR A 37 -2.80 32.94 38.87
C THR A 37 -2.19 32.58 40.22
N VAL A 38 -0.89 32.30 40.30
CA VAL A 38 -0.22 32.01 41.58
C VAL A 38 -0.02 33.30 42.40
N ASP A 39 -0.55 33.25 43.62
CA ASP A 39 -0.69 34.27 44.67
C ASP A 39 0.40 35.36 44.74
N THR A 40 -0.01 36.63 44.61
CA THR A 40 0.82 37.84 44.68
C THR A 40 0.96 38.40 46.10
N SER A 41 0.46 37.71 47.13
CA SER A 41 0.50 38.15 48.52
C SER A 41 1.81 37.85 49.28
N ILE A 42 2.85 37.35 48.58
CA ILE A 42 4.16 37.07 49.17
C ILE A 42 5.17 38.14 48.73
N GLU A 43 5.81 38.77 49.72
CA GLU A 43 6.82 39.82 49.58
C GLU A 43 7.97 39.36 48.66
N ARG A 44 8.23 40.14 47.60
CA ARG A 44 9.06 39.74 46.45
C ARG A 44 10.54 39.71 46.82
N VAL A 45 11.11 38.50 46.82
CA VAL A 45 12.53 38.27 46.55
C VAL A 45 12.61 37.16 45.49
N GLN A 46 13.04 37.52 44.27
CA GLN A 46 13.15 36.69 43.05
C GLN A 46 11.91 36.63 42.13
N THR A 47 11.96 37.44 41.06
CA THR A 47 10.91 37.54 40.03
C THR A 47 11.32 36.96 38.68
N SER A 48 12.50 36.36 38.58
CA SER A 48 13.07 35.84 37.32
C SER A 48 12.43 34.52 36.89
N HIS A 49 12.37 33.53 37.78
CA HIS A 49 12.05 32.14 37.41
C HIS A 49 10.65 31.93 36.79
N ASN A 50 9.64 32.71 37.19
CA ASN A 50 8.29 32.60 36.61
C ASN A 50 8.16 33.32 35.26
N THR A 51 8.93 34.40 35.07
CA THR A 51 8.97 35.13 33.79
C THR A 51 9.65 34.28 32.72
N ASP A 52 10.73 33.60 33.09
CA ASP A 52 11.47 32.69 32.19
C ASP A 52 10.58 31.53 31.72
N ARG A 53 9.84 30.88 32.63
CA ARG A 53 8.92 29.77 32.27
C ARG A 53 7.79 30.20 31.33
N ILE A 54 7.29 31.43 31.47
CA ILE A 54 6.27 31.96 30.56
C ILE A 54 6.90 32.21 29.18
N CYS A 55 8.11 32.78 29.14
CA CYS A 55 8.86 32.99 27.90
C CYS A 55 9.12 31.67 27.16
N ASP A 56 9.49 30.61 27.89
CA ASP A 56 9.71 29.27 27.36
C ASP A 56 8.44 28.68 26.75
N ILE A 57 7.30 28.76 27.47
CA ILE A 57 6.01 28.28 26.95
C ILE A 57 5.56 29.09 25.73
N THR A 58 5.76 30.41 25.72
CA THR A 58 5.42 31.23 24.55
C THR A 58 6.27 30.88 23.33
N THR A 59 7.53 30.51 23.54
CA THR A 59 8.42 30.05 22.47
C THR A 59 7.99 28.67 21.95
N GLU A 60 7.63 27.74 22.84
CA GLU A 60 7.10 26.41 22.47
C GLU A 60 5.79 26.53 21.67
N ILE A 61 4.89 27.44 22.07
CA ILE A 61 3.65 27.71 21.33
C ILE A 61 3.96 28.26 19.94
N ALA A 62 4.85 29.24 19.80
CA ALA A 62 5.19 29.81 18.51
C ALA A 62 5.83 28.77 17.57
N ALA A 63 6.69 27.90 18.08
CA ALA A 63 7.27 26.81 17.32
C ALA A 63 6.20 25.80 16.84
N LEU A 64 5.27 25.40 17.73
CA LEU A 64 4.16 24.53 17.37
C LEU A 64 3.21 25.18 16.35
N GLU A 65 2.99 26.49 16.42
CA GLU A 65 2.17 27.21 15.43
C GLU A 65 2.80 27.16 14.04
N GLN A 66 4.11 27.35 13.95
CA GLN A 66 4.83 27.20 12.69
C GLN A 66 4.75 25.75 12.17
N GLU A 67 4.95 24.75 13.03
CA GLU A 67 4.84 23.34 12.62
C GLU A 67 3.44 22.98 12.13
N ILE A 68 2.39 23.47 12.81
CA ILE A 68 1.00 23.31 12.37
C ILE A 68 0.79 23.92 10.98
N GLU A 69 1.29 25.14 10.74
CA GLU A 69 1.15 25.81 9.45
C GLU A 69 1.85 25.04 8.32
N GLU A 70 3.05 24.53 8.59
CA GLU A 70 3.82 23.72 7.64
C GLU A 70 3.10 22.41 7.30
N GLU A 71 2.54 21.71 8.29
CA GLU A 71 1.79 20.47 8.08
C GLU A 71 0.42 20.71 7.41
N ASP A 72 -0.27 21.80 7.76
CA ASP A 72 -1.51 22.21 7.08
C ASP A 72 -1.26 22.45 5.58
N ALA A 73 -0.14 23.09 5.23
CA ALA A 73 0.24 23.28 3.82
C ALA A 73 0.48 21.95 3.09
N LYS A 74 1.12 20.97 3.75
CA LYS A 74 1.32 19.62 3.20
C LYS A 74 0.00 18.87 3.03
N LEU A 75 -0.90 18.96 4.02
CA LEU A 75 -2.23 18.35 3.94
C LEU A 75 -3.05 18.99 2.81
N TRP A 76 -3.03 20.32 2.68
CA TRP A 76 -3.72 21.02 1.59
C TRP A 76 -3.25 20.58 0.21
N LYS A 77 -1.94 20.39 0.02
CA LYS A 77 -1.37 19.85 -1.22
C LYS A 77 -1.90 18.44 -1.49
N SER A 78 -1.90 17.57 -0.49
CA SER A 78 -2.36 16.18 -0.59
C SER A 78 -3.87 16.11 -0.88
N ILE A 79 -4.67 16.95 -0.24
CA ILE A 79 -6.11 17.10 -0.51
C ILE A 79 -6.37 17.60 -1.94
N TYR A 80 -5.58 18.56 -2.42
CA TYR A 80 -5.73 19.07 -3.77
C TYR A 80 -5.47 17.96 -4.80
N GLU A 81 -4.40 17.19 -4.62
CA GLU A 81 -4.10 16.02 -5.45
C GLU A 81 -5.22 14.98 -5.39
N PHE A 82 -5.70 14.62 -4.19
CA PHE A 82 -6.84 13.73 -4.01
C PHE A 82 -8.05 14.20 -4.83
N LYS A 83 -8.38 15.50 -4.82
CA LYS A 83 -9.48 16.05 -5.64
C LYS A 83 -9.25 15.89 -7.13
N GLN A 84 -8.02 15.97 -7.62
CA GLN A 84 -7.73 15.74 -9.04
C GLN A 84 -7.94 14.26 -9.40
N LEU A 85 -7.44 13.35 -8.56
CA LEU A 85 -7.59 11.89 -8.74
C LEU A 85 -9.06 11.44 -8.67
N MET A 86 -9.88 12.15 -7.90
CA MET A 86 -11.33 11.91 -7.83
C MET A 86 -12.06 12.10 -9.17
N ASN A 87 -11.49 12.86 -10.13
CA ASN A 87 -12.07 13.00 -11.47
C ASN A 87 -12.09 11.68 -12.26
N ASN A 88 -11.22 10.73 -11.90
CA ASN A 88 -11.16 9.40 -12.51
C ASN A 88 -12.17 8.41 -11.91
N VAL A 89 -12.96 8.84 -10.90
CA VAL A 89 -14.04 8.05 -10.31
C VAL A 89 -15.36 8.50 -10.95
N HIS A 90 -16.03 7.59 -11.68
CA HIS A 90 -17.19 7.93 -12.50
C HIS A 90 -18.57 7.62 -11.85
N ASP A 91 -18.63 7.51 -10.53
CA ASP A 91 -19.88 7.29 -9.78
C ASP A 91 -20.09 8.37 -8.70
N ILE A 92 -21.23 9.06 -8.77
CA ILE A 92 -21.55 10.19 -7.86
C ILE A 92 -21.68 9.73 -6.40
N ALA A 93 -22.20 8.53 -6.15
CA ALA A 93 -22.30 8.01 -4.79
C ALA A 93 -20.90 7.73 -4.22
N TYR A 94 -19.99 7.19 -5.02
CA TYR A 94 -18.60 6.97 -4.62
C TYR A 94 -17.89 8.29 -4.32
N ILE A 95 -18.03 9.27 -5.22
CA ILE A 95 -17.46 10.61 -5.03
C ILE A 95 -17.96 11.25 -3.74
N ARG A 96 -19.27 11.16 -3.46
CA ARG A 96 -19.86 11.71 -2.24
C ARG A 96 -19.31 11.04 -0.99
N VAL A 97 -19.23 9.71 -0.97
CA VAL A 97 -18.72 8.96 0.20
C VAL A 97 -17.24 9.28 0.43
N LEU A 98 -16.40 9.24 -0.62
CA LEU A 98 -14.97 9.55 -0.49
C LEU A 98 -14.74 11.00 -0.06
N ASN A 99 -15.49 11.97 -0.58
CA ASN A 99 -15.37 13.36 -0.15
C ASN A 99 -15.78 13.56 1.31
N GLN A 100 -16.83 12.88 1.79
CA GLN A 100 -17.21 12.97 3.21
C GLN A 100 -16.10 12.45 4.12
N ILE A 101 -15.48 11.33 3.76
CA ILE A 101 -14.51 10.66 4.62
C ILE A 101 -13.11 11.28 4.51
N TYR A 102 -12.64 11.59 3.30
CA TYR A 102 -11.23 11.93 3.05
C TYR A 102 -10.97 13.40 2.73
N PHE A 103 -12.01 14.17 2.36
CA PHE A 103 -11.88 15.61 2.20
C PHE A 103 -12.45 16.39 3.40
N LEU A 104 -13.58 15.94 3.94
CA LEU A 104 -14.20 16.54 5.13
C LEU A 104 -13.78 15.87 6.45
N PHE A 105 -12.99 14.79 6.38
CA PHE A 105 -12.51 14.02 7.53
C PHE A 105 -13.62 13.57 8.49
N HIS A 106 -14.83 13.33 7.96
CA HIS A 106 -15.94 12.82 8.75
C HIS A 106 -15.75 11.34 9.04
N THR A 107 -16.20 10.91 10.23
CA THR A 107 -16.36 9.49 10.52
C THR A 107 -17.44 8.89 9.61
N PRO A 108 -17.42 7.57 9.36
CA PRO A 108 -18.48 6.89 8.59
C PRO A 108 -19.88 7.16 9.16
N GLU A 109 -19.99 7.30 10.48
CA GLU A 109 -21.25 7.65 11.16
C GLU A 109 -21.73 9.05 10.81
N ARG A 110 -20.82 10.03 10.81
CA ARG A 110 -21.16 11.40 10.45
C ARG A 110 -21.50 11.49 8.96
N ALA A 111 -20.74 10.82 8.10
CA ALA A 111 -21.04 10.73 6.67
C ALA A 111 -22.43 10.12 6.42
N ALA A 112 -22.82 9.10 7.19
CA ALA A 112 -24.17 8.50 7.11
C ALA A 112 -25.27 9.52 7.44
N GLN A 113 -25.07 10.33 8.49
CA GLN A 113 -26.00 11.40 8.88
C GLN A 113 -26.11 12.47 7.78
N GLU A 114 -24.98 12.99 7.30
CA GLU A 114 -24.93 14.04 6.27
C GLU A 114 -25.57 13.59 4.96
N LEU A 115 -25.28 12.36 4.52
CA LEU A 115 -25.83 11.80 3.29
C LEU A 115 -27.26 11.25 3.46
N LYS A 116 -27.80 11.26 4.68
CA LYS A 116 -29.11 10.67 5.03
C LYS A 116 -29.22 9.21 4.59
N ARG A 117 -28.18 8.42 4.87
CA ARG A 117 -28.08 6.99 4.53
C ARG A 117 -27.83 6.15 5.78
N SER A 118 -28.01 4.84 5.67
CA SER A 118 -27.65 3.91 6.74
C SER A 118 -26.13 3.74 6.80
N ARG A 119 -25.61 3.41 7.99
CA ARG A 119 -24.19 3.10 8.17
C ARG A 119 -23.73 1.95 7.26
N ALA A 120 -24.54 0.89 7.18
CA ALA A 120 -24.27 -0.25 6.31
C ALA A 120 -24.10 0.17 4.84
N TRP A 121 -24.95 1.07 4.36
CA TRP A 121 -24.83 1.61 3.01
C TRP A 121 -23.51 2.39 2.81
N ILE A 122 -23.09 3.18 3.81
CA ILE A 122 -21.82 3.91 3.75
C ILE A 122 -20.63 2.95 3.67
N TYR A 123 -20.57 1.92 4.50
CA TYR A 123 -19.46 0.95 4.47
C TYR A 123 -19.39 0.22 3.12
N THR A 124 -20.53 -0.27 2.61
CA THR A 124 -20.56 -0.94 1.30
C THR A 124 -20.12 0.00 0.19
N LYS A 125 -20.63 1.24 0.17
CA LYS A 125 -20.27 2.21 -0.87
C LYS A 125 -18.86 2.72 -0.73
N HIS A 126 -18.32 2.80 0.48
CA HIS A 126 -16.93 3.13 0.71
C HIS A 126 -16.01 2.05 0.14
N GLU A 127 -16.27 0.77 0.41
CA GLU A 127 -15.48 -0.33 -0.13
C GLU A 127 -15.50 -0.34 -1.67
N GLU A 128 -16.68 -0.19 -2.28
CA GLU A 128 -16.83 -0.08 -3.73
C GLU A 128 -16.12 1.15 -4.29
N ALA A 129 -16.22 2.29 -3.61
CA ALA A 129 -15.59 3.54 -4.02
C ALA A 129 -14.06 3.48 -3.96
N VAL A 130 -13.49 2.86 -2.92
CA VAL A 130 -12.03 2.68 -2.82
C VAL A 130 -11.51 1.81 -3.96
N LYS A 131 -12.23 0.74 -4.32
CA LYS A 131 -11.88 -0.11 -5.48
C LYS A 131 -11.95 0.67 -6.80
N ALA A 132 -13.01 1.47 -6.98
CA ALA A 132 -13.15 2.31 -8.18
C ALA A 132 -12.07 3.39 -8.26
N PHE A 133 -11.72 4.00 -7.12
CA PHE A 133 -10.63 4.97 -7.02
C PHE A 133 -9.27 4.33 -7.34
N GLU A 134 -9.03 3.10 -6.87
CA GLU A 134 -7.83 2.34 -7.19
C GLU A 134 -7.70 2.08 -8.69
N GLN A 135 -8.76 1.56 -9.30
CA GLN A 135 -8.78 1.27 -10.74
C GLN A 135 -8.59 2.54 -11.59
N GLY A 136 -9.20 3.65 -11.20
CA GLY A 136 -9.08 4.92 -11.92
C GLY A 136 -7.72 5.59 -11.78
N ASN A 137 -6.88 5.19 -10.82
CA ASN A 137 -5.64 5.89 -10.45
C ASN A 137 -4.45 4.96 -10.24
N GLU A 138 -4.46 3.76 -10.85
CA GLU A 138 -3.49 2.69 -10.60
C GLU A 138 -2.03 3.15 -10.80
N GLU A 139 -1.72 3.84 -11.90
CA GLU A 139 -0.37 4.32 -12.20
C GLU A 139 0.16 5.28 -11.12
N PHE A 140 -0.69 6.24 -10.72
CA PHE A 140 -0.35 7.20 -9.68
C PHE A 140 -0.10 6.48 -8.35
N LEU A 141 -1.01 5.59 -7.95
CA LEU A 141 -0.94 4.90 -6.67
C LEU A 141 0.28 3.96 -6.59
N ASN A 142 0.61 3.28 -7.67
CA ASN A 142 1.80 2.42 -7.73
C ASN A 142 3.07 3.23 -7.52
N ARG A 143 3.18 4.38 -8.17
CA ARG A 143 4.31 5.31 -7.98
C ARG A 143 4.35 5.87 -6.57
N TRP A 144 3.22 6.38 -6.08
CA TRP A 144 3.11 6.95 -4.74
C TRP A 144 3.54 5.94 -3.67
N VAL A 145 3.12 4.67 -3.79
CA VAL A 145 3.53 3.62 -2.84
C VAL A 145 5.05 3.44 -2.82
N ILE A 146 5.71 3.47 -3.98
CA ILE A 146 7.18 3.37 -4.06
C ILE A 146 7.85 4.59 -3.42
N GLU A 147 7.34 5.79 -3.68
CA GLU A 147 7.87 7.05 -3.12
C GLU A 147 7.75 7.10 -1.58
N GLN A 148 6.73 6.48 -0.99
CA GLN A 148 6.59 6.39 0.47
C GLN A 148 7.53 5.36 1.10
N MET A 149 8.18 4.50 0.32
CA MET A 149 9.15 3.55 0.87
C MET A 149 10.49 4.25 1.13
N ASN A 150 11.07 3.97 2.30
CA ASN A 150 12.44 4.35 2.57
C ASN A 150 13.35 3.74 1.49
N ASN A 151 14.22 4.55 0.88
CA ASN A 151 15.09 4.17 -0.24
C ASN A 151 14.35 3.84 -1.56
N SER A 152 13.30 4.59 -1.89
CA SER A 152 12.53 4.45 -3.14
C SER A 152 13.40 4.27 -4.39
N GLU A 153 14.45 5.08 -4.56
CA GLU A 153 15.39 4.98 -5.69
C GLU A 153 16.07 3.59 -5.77
N GLN A 154 16.50 3.05 -4.64
CA GLN A 154 17.12 1.72 -4.59
C GLN A 154 16.09 0.64 -4.95
N ILE A 155 14.84 0.80 -4.52
CA ILE A 155 13.75 -0.14 -4.83
C ILE A 155 13.45 -0.14 -6.33
N GLU A 156 13.36 1.03 -6.96
CA GLU A 156 13.18 1.14 -8.41
C GLU A 156 14.32 0.48 -9.17
N GLN A 157 15.57 0.72 -8.77
CA GLN A 157 16.73 0.06 -9.38
C GLN A 157 16.66 -1.47 -9.26
N LEU A 158 16.25 -2.00 -8.11
CA LEU A 158 16.07 -3.43 -7.90
C LEU A 158 14.95 -4.00 -8.78
N MET A 159 13.83 -3.29 -8.90
CA MET A 159 12.71 -3.69 -9.76
C MET A 159 13.14 -3.74 -11.23
N ASN A 160 13.84 -2.72 -11.72
CA ASN A 160 14.33 -2.66 -13.09
C ASN A 160 15.34 -3.77 -13.38
N ARG A 161 16.27 -4.01 -12.47
CA ARG A 161 17.24 -5.11 -12.61
C ARG A 161 16.54 -6.48 -12.63
N LEU A 162 15.51 -6.66 -11.82
CA LEU A 162 14.73 -7.90 -11.80
C LEU A 162 13.97 -8.10 -13.11
N TYR A 163 13.41 -7.02 -13.67
CA TYR A 163 12.76 -7.04 -14.98
C TYR A 163 13.72 -7.47 -16.09
N GLU A 164 14.92 -6.89 -16.16
CA GLU A 164 15.94 -7.29 -17.14
C GLU A 164 16.33 -8.77 -17.03
N ILE A 165 16.45 -9.28 -15.78
CA ILE A 165 16.75 -10.69 -15.54
C ILE A 165 15.62 -11.58 -16.05
N GLN A 166 14.36 -11.22 -15.82
CA GLN A 166 13.21 -11.98 -16.31
C GLN A 166 13.13 -11.97 -17.84
N GLN A 167 13.42 -10.83 -18.50
CA GLN A 167 13.47 -10.78 -19.95
C GLN A 167 14.55 -11.71 -20.52
N LYS A 168 15.77 -11.66 -19.96
CA LYS A 168 16.87 -12.56 -20.39
C LYS A 168 16.52 -14.02 -20.14
N LYS A 169 15.88 -14.33 -19.01
CA LYS A 169 15.44 -15.68 -18.69
C LYS A 169 14.42 -16.18 -19.72
N GLN A 170 13.44 -15.36 -20.09
CA GLN A 170 12.45 -15.71 -21.10
C GLN A 170 13.11 -15.97 -22.47
N GLN A 171 14.04 -15.09 -22.89
CA GLN A 171 14.79 -15.28 -24.15
C GLN A 171 15.56 -16.61 -24.17
N VAL A 172 16.24 -16.95 -23.07
CA VAL A 172 16.96 -18.23 -22.96
C VAL A 172 16.01 -19.42 -22.96
N GLU A 173 14.85 -19.32 -22.31
CA GLU A 173 13.83 -20.38 -22.33
C GLU A 173 13.23 -20.58 -23.73
N ASP A 174 13.04 -19.50 -24.48
CA ASP A 174 12.56 -19.53 -25.87
C ASP A 174 13.63 -20.16 -26.79
N GLU A 175 14.88 -19.70 -26.71
CA GLU A 175 16.02 -20.28 -27.44
C GLU A 175 16.21 -21.78 -27.12
N GLU A 176 16.14 -22.16 -25.84
CA GLU A 176 16.24 -23.56 -25.41
C GLU A 176 15.09 -24.39 -26.00
N SER A 177 13.88 -23.84 -26.04
CA SER A 177 12.71 -24.51 -26.61
C SER A 177 12.83 -24.72 -28.11
N GLU A 178 13.34 -23.74 -28.86
CA GLU A 178 13.61 -23.85 -30.29
C GLU A 178 14.68 -24.92 -30.59
N ILE A 179 15.77 -24.92 -29.83
CA ILE A 179 16.85 -25.91 -29.96
C ILE A 179 16.31 -27.31 -29.66
N LYS A 180 15.55 -27.49 -28.56
CA LYS A 180 14.93 -28.78 -28.21
C LYS A 180 13.96 -29.26 -29.28
N ALA A 181 13.14 -28.37 -29.85
CA ALA A 181 12.22 -28.72 -30.92
C ALA A 181 12.97 -29.21 -32.16
N THR A 182 14.01 -28.48 -32.57
CA THR A 182 14.86 -28.85 -33.70
C THR A 182 15.54 -30.20 -33.48
N LEU A 183 16.15 -30.40 -32.31
CA LEU A 183 16.79 -31.67 -31.95
C LEU A 183 15.79 -32.82 -31.92
N LEU A 184 14.58 -32.61 -31.40
CA LEU A 184 13.52 -33.62 -31.36
C LEU A 184 13.12 -34.04 -32.78
N GLU A 185 12.98 -33.10 -33.71
CA GLU A 185 12.68 -33.39 -35.11
C GLU A 185 13.81 -34.15 -35.80
N THR A 186 15.07 -33.74 -35.60
CA THR A 186 16.24 -34.43 -36.16
C THR A 186 16.36 -35.84 -35.61
N MET A 187 16.28 -36.03 -34.29
CA MET A 187 16.35 -37.36 -33.66
C MET A 187 15.23 -38.28 -34.15
N LYS A 188 14.01 -37.74 -34.36
CA LYS A 188 12.89 -38.48 -34.92
C LYS A 188 13.13 -38.86 -36.38
N LYS A 189 13.66 -37.97 -37.22
CA LYS A 189 13.94 -38.21 -38.64
C LYS A 189 15.04 -39.26 -38.83
N GLU A 190 16.09 -39.18 -38.02
CA GLU A 190 17.26 -40.08 -38.09
C GLU A 190 17.09 -41.35 -37.26
N GLN A 191 15.95 -41.50 -36.55
CA GLN A 191 15.65 -42.65 -35.69
C GLN A 191 16.71 -42.87 -34.59
N ILE A 192 17.20 -41.78 -34.00
CA ILE A 192 18.22 -41.81 -32.95
C ILE A 192 17.54 -41.71 -31.59
N GLU A 193 17.70 -42.73 -30.75
CA GLU A 193 17.11 -42.77 -29.41
C GLU A 193 17.93 -41.96 -28.37
N LYS A 194 19.22 -41.72 -28.64
CA LYS A 194 20.14 -41.07 -27.70
C LYS A 194 21.28 -40.33 -28.41
N LEU A 195 21.55 -39.10 -27.96
CA LEU A 195 22.72 -38.29 -28.34
C LEU A 195 23.55 -37.96 -27.09
N GLU A 196 24.88 -38.11 -27.16
CA GLU A 196 25.76 -37.84 -26.01
C GLU A 196 27.12 -37.31 -26.48
N ASN A 197 27.64 -36.33 -25.75
CA ASN A 197 29.02 -35.84 -25.90
C ASN A 197 29.63 -35.59 -24.50
N VAL A 198 30.84 -35.01 -24.46
CA VAL A 198 31.56 -34.74 -23.20
C VAL A 198 30.79 -33.83 -22.23
N LYS A 199 29.82 -33.04 -22.71
CA LYS A 199 29.10 -32.00 -21.94
C LYS A 199 27.64 -32.33 -21.64
N ILE A 200 26.94 -33.11 -22.48
CA ILE A 200 25.50 -33.35 -22.34
C ILE A 200 25.09 -34.72 -22.89
N LYS A 201 24.02 -35.26 -22.31
CA LYS A 201 23.30 -36.46 -22.77
C LYS A 201 21.83 -36.12 -22.99
N ILE A 202 21.32 -36.44 -24.17
CA ILE A 202 19.95 -36.19 -24.61
C ILE A 202 19.31 -37.54 -24.98
N ASN A 203 18.15 -37.85 -24.40
CA ASN A 203 17.39 -39.06 -24.74
C ASN A 203 16.09 -38.66 -25.41
N TYR A 204 15.69 -39.41 -26.43
CA TYR A 204 14.36 -39.32 -27.00
C TYR A 204 13.34 -39.95 -26.04
N ILE A 205 12.21 -39.27 -25.83
CA ILE A 205 11.09 -39.78 -25.03
C ILE A 205 9.85 -39.73 -25.91
N ASP A 206 9.24 -40.89 -26.14
CA ASP A 206 8.03 -40.98 -26.96
C ASP A 206 6.80 -40.43 -26.22
N LYS A 207 5.73 -40.17 -26.98
CA LYS A 207 4.46 -39.66 -26.49
C LYS A 207 3.92 -40.55 -25.37
N SER A 208 3.69 -39.95 -24.21
CA SER A 208 3.06 -40.60 -23.06
C SER A 208 1.87 -39.77 -22.56
N TYR A 209 0.98 -40.42 -21.82
CA TYR A 209 -0.20 -39.78 -21.25
C TYR A 209 0.05 -39.40 -19.79
N ARG A 210 -0.09 -38.12 -19.46
CA ARG A 210 -0.12 -37.65 -18.08
C ARG A 210 -1.56 -37.70 -17.57
N ARG A 211 -1.78 -38.37 -16.44
CA ARG A 211 -3.04 -38.29 -15.68
C ARG A 211 -2.84 -37.35 -14.50
N THR A 212 -3.71 -36.36 -14.34
CA THR A 212 -3.70 -35.42 -13.22
C THR A 212 -5.01 -35.50 -12.45
N VAL A 213 -4.93 -35.33 -11.14
CA VAL A 213 -6.11 -35.34 -10.26
C VAL A 213 -6.62 -33.91 -10.12
N ASN A 214 -7.94 -33.70 -10.26
CA ASN A 214 -8.56 -32.40 -10.02
C ASN A 214 -8.72 -32.17 -8.51
N GLY A 215 -7.76 -31.46 -7.91
CA GLY A 215 -7.73 -31.20 -6.47
C GLY A 215 -8.91 -30.38 -5.94
N LYS A 216 -9.49 -29.48 -6.75
CA LYS A 216 -10.66 -28.69 -6.36
C LYS A 216 -11.88 -29.59 -6.19
N LEU A 217 -12.13 -30.42 -7.21
CA LEU A 217 -13.24 -31.38 -7.20
C LEU A 217 -13.07 -32.43 -6.09
N LEU A 218 -11.83 -32.90 -5.85
CA LEU A 218 -11.52 -33.83 -4.77
C LEU A 218 -11.83 -33.25 -3.39
N ARG A 219 -11.50 -31.97 -3.18
CA ARG A 219 -11.79 -31.26 -1.91
C ARG A 219 -13.29 -31.06 -1.69
N GLU A 220 -14.05 -30.80 -2.75
CA GLU A 220 -15.51 -30.58 -2.69
C GLU A 220 -16.29 -31.89 -2.48
N LEU A 221 -15.95 -32.96 -3.21
CA LEU A 221 -16.69 -34.23 -3.19
C LEU A 221 -16.18 -35.21 -2.12
N TYR A 222 -14.90 -35.15 -1.75
CA TYR A 222 -14.26 -36.09 -0.83
C TYR A 222 -13.34 -35.35 0.17
N PRO A 223 -13.90 -34.51 1.05
CA PRO A 223 -13.13 -33.63 1.92
C PRO A 223 -12.26 -34.36 2.94
N ASP A 224 -12.70 -35.52 3.45
CA ASP A 224 -11.96 -36.29 4.45
C ASP A 224 -10.70 -36.93 3.84
N ALA A 225 -10.84 -37.58 2.68
CA ALA A 225 -9.70 -38.13 1.93
C ALA A 225 -8.73 -37.02 1.48
N PHE A 226 -9.23 -35.84 1.10
CA PHE A 226 -8.36 -34.70 0.79
C PHE A 226 -7.54 -34.28 2.01
N ARG A 227 -8.14 -34.23 3.21
CA ARG A 227 -7.44 -33.86 4.45
C ARG A 227 -6.39 -34.89 4.86
N GLU A 228 -6.75 -36.17 4.85
CA GLU A 228 -5.83 -37.26 5.22
C GLU A 228 -4.61 -37.36 4.29
N CYS A 229 -4.78 -37.02 3.02
CA CYS A 229 -3.73 -37.09 2.01
C CYS A 229 -2.99 -35.76 1.78
N THR A 230 -3.34 -34.67 2.50
CA THR A 230 -2.69 -33.36 2.32
C THR A 230 -1.75 -33.06 3.48
N ASN A 231 -0.47 -32.96 3.18
CA ASN A 231 0.52 -32.47 4.13
C ASN A 231 0.54 -30.94 4.15
N ARG A 232 0.64 -30.36 5.36
CA ARG A 232 0.85 -28.93 5.55
C ARG A 232 2.32 -28.71 5.93
N SER A 233 3.04 -28.00 5.09
CA SER A 233 4.37 -27.46 5.41
C SER A 233 4.31 -25.95 5.48
N GLU A 234 5.14 -25.38 6.34
CA GLU A 234 5.37 -23.94 6.36
C GLU A 234 6.27 -23.58 5.17
N VAL A 235 5.84 -22.60 4.39
CA VAL A 235 6.60 -22.07 3.26
C VAL A 235 7.03 -20.66 3.63
N GLN A 236 8.33 -20.39 3.54
CA GLN A 236 8.88 -19.07 3.82
C GLN A 236 8.34 -18.02 2.83
N PRO A 237 8.22 -16.75 3.26
CA PRO A 237 7.85 -15.66 2.36
C PRO A 237 8.80 -15.63 1.15
N HIS A 238 8.21 -15.51 -0.04
CA HIS A 238 8.96 -15.44 -1.29
C HIS A 238 8.29 -14.46 -2.24
N LEU A 239 9.05 -13.98 -3.21
CA LEU A 239 8.56 -13.10 -4.26
C LEU A 239 8.09 -13.94 -5.45
N ARG A 240 6.90 -13.64 -5.96
CA ARG A 240 6.44 -14.11 -7.25
C ARG A 240 6.53 -12.95 -8.23
N VAL A 241 7.32 -13.13 -9.28
CA VAL A 241 7.48 -12.12 -10.34
C VAL A 241 6.61 -12.54 -11.52
N GLN A 242 5.79 -11.61 -12.01
CA GLN A 242 4.98 -11.78 -13.21
C GLN A 242 5.27 -10.61 -14.15
N MET A 243 5.57 -10.92 -15.40
CA MET A 243 5.76 -9.91 -16.43
C MET A 243 4.37 -9.42 -16.85
N VAL A 244 4.09 -8.14 -16.64
CA VAL A 244 2.90 -7.49 -17.18
C VAL A 244 3.31 -6.92 -18.53
N SER A 245 2.67 -7.39 -19.60
CA SER A 245 2.86 -6.81 -20.93
C SER A 245 2.31 -5.38 -20.92
N ALA A 246 3.16 -4.41 -21.28
CA ALA A 246 2.75 -3.05 -21.58
C ALA A 246 1.89 -3.00 -22.86
#